data_AF-A0A239MQM3-F1
#
_entry.id   AF-A0A239MQM3-F1
#
_cell.length_a   1.000
_cell.length_b   1.000
_cell.length_c   1.000
_cell.angle_alpha   90.00
_cell.angle_beta   90.00
_cell.angle_gamma   90.00
#
_symmetry.space_group_name_H-M   'P 1'
#
loop_
_entity.id
_entity.type
_entity.pdbx_description
1 polymer ?
#
loop_
_entity_poly.entity_id
_entity_poly.type
_entity_poly.pdbx_seq_one_letter_code
_entity_poly.pdbx_strand_id
1 'polypeptide(L)'
;MSPADFTRPGSLYGAVDLGARKQALEAQARRESVAQETGGVPAPVIDVDDANFAAEVVERSMNSLVLLELTVTRAEQAKEYSLLLEKLAAENVGRWILARVDVEINQQIAQALRVQNVPALYAIFQGQPVAVVPGIATEQQLREWLVQLMEALAQYLPPGEEAPESPDAEGQPQEPPVDPDVLAAEQAIDAGDLEGAVAAYERLLARSPNNEDAKLGLAGLGLIRRTQDVDPADLERRLNDPADVEAHLLAADFEMLSGEVDRAFDRLVDVVRRTSGSERDRARMHLLALFDTLPADDPSIARARRNLANALF
;
A
#
# COMPACT_ATOMS: atom_id res chain seq x y z
N MET A 1 -24.78 -13.01 -54.45
CA MET A 1 -24.69 -14.29 -53.71
C MET A 1 -23.24 -14.49 -53.29
N SER A 2 -23.03 -14.96 -52.06
CA SER A 2 -21.96 -14.65 -51.09
C SER A 2 -20.47 -14.73 -51.50
N PRO A 3 -19.60 -13.94 -50.83
CA PRO A 3 -18.14 -14.02 -50.92
C PRO A 3 -17.49 -14.82 -49.77
N ALA A 4 -16.37 -15.49 -50.09
CA ALA A 4 -15.19 -15.79 -49.28
C ALA A 4 -15.33 -16.45 -47.89
N ASP A 5 -15.09 -17.76 -47.85
CA ASP A 5 -14.65 -18.49 -46.64
C ASP A 5 -13.18 -18.15 -46.32
N PHE A 6 -12.99 -17.28 -45.31
CA PHE A 6 -11.71 -17.07 -44.66
C PHE A 6 -11.53 -18.09 -43.53
N THR A 7 -10.56 -18.99 -43.68
CA THR A 7 -10.00 -19.73 -42.55
C THR A 7 -9.22 -18.76 -41.65
N ARG A 8 -9.61 -18.64 -40.38
CA ARG A 8 -8.72 -18.22 -39.28
C ARG A 8 -8.93 -19.09 -38.03
N PRO A 9 -7.85 -19.41 -37.31
CA PRO A 9 -7.84 -20.33 -36.18
C PRO A 9 -8.47 -19.70 -34.92
N GLY A 10 -9.10 -20.57 -34.11
CA GLY A 10 -9.78 -20.23 -32.87
C GLY A 10 -8.89 -19.45 -31.91
N SER A 11 -9.43 -18.32 -31.47
CA SER A 11 -8.89 -17.43 -30.45
C SER A 11 -8.58 -18.18 -29.15
N LEU A 12 -7.34 -18.05 -28.66
CA LEU A 12 -6.80 -18.64 -27.43
C LEU A 12 -7.06 -17.78 -26.17
N TYR A 13 -8.05 -16.90 -26.19
CA TYR A 13 -8.45 -16.11 -25.03
C TYR A 13 -9.90 -16.41 -24.69
N GLY A 14 -10.15 -17.21 -23.66
CA GLY A 14 -11.52 -17.45 -23.21
C GLY A 14 -11.73 -18.70 -22.39
N ALA A 15 -10.98 -18.86 -21.30
CA ALA A 15 -11.42 -19.66 -20.15
C ALA A 15 -10.78 -19.08 -18.89
N VAL A 16 -11.14 -17.84 -18.57
CA VAL A 16 -10.98 -17.37 -17.19
C VAL A 16 -11.98 -18.18 -16.39
N ASP A 17 -11.48 -19.08 -15.54
CA ASP A 17 -12.30 -19.92 -14.68
C ASP A 17 -13.07 -19.02 -13.70
N LEU A 18 -14.32 -18.73 -14.06
CA LEU A 18 -15.23 -17.91 -13.26
C LEU A 18 -15.56 -18.58 -11.92
N GLY A 19 -15.34 -19.90 -11.80
CA GLY A 19 -15.48 -20.65 -10.57
C GLY A 19 -14.35 -20.35 -9.58
N ALA A 20 -13.10 -20.34 -10.04
CA ALA A 20 -11.94 -20.00 -9.23
C ALA A 20 -11.99 -18.55 -8.72
N ARG A 21 -12.42 -17.61 -9.57
CA ARG A 21 -12.59 -16.20 -9.17
C ARG A 21 -13.74 -16.00 -8.18
N LYS A 22 -14.85 -16.73 -8.36
CA LYS A 22 -15.98 -16.70 -7.42
C LYS A 22 -15.61 -17.30 -6.06
N GLN A 23 -14.87 -18.40 -6.03
CA GLN A 23 -14.38 -18.99 -4.79
C GLN A 23 -13.37 -18.11 -4.07
N ALA A 24 -12.50 -17.41 -4.81
CA ALA A 24 -11.57 -16.42 -4.25
C ALA A 24 -12.31 -15.23 -3.61
N LEU A 25 -13.34 -14.70 -4.28
CA LEU A 25 -14.16 -13.61 -3.76
C LEU A 25 -15.03 -14.05 -2.55
N GLU A 26 -15.57 -15.28 -2.57
CA GLU A 26 -16.32 -15.83 -1.43
C GLU A 26 -15.41 -16.21 -0.25
N ALA A 27 -14.14 -16.49 -0.50
CA ALA A 27 -13.13 -16.70 0.55
C ALA A 27 -12.67 -15.36 1.14
N GLN A 28 -12.50 -14.31 0.32
CA GLN A 28 -12.23 -12.95 0.78
C GLN A 28 -13.39 -12.38 1.61
N ALA A 29 -14.63 -12.50 1.12
CA ALA A 29 -15.81 -12.01 1.85
C ALA A 29 -16.02 -12.73 3.19
N ARG A 30 -15.69 -14.02 3.27
CA ARG A 30 -15.70 -14.77 4.54
C ARG A 30 -14.58 -14.36 5.51
N ARG A 31 -13.43 -13.93 4.99
CA ARG A 31 -12.32 -13.40 5.82
C ARG A 31 -12.62 -12.00 6.33
N GLU A 32 -13.22 -11.14 5.50
CA GLU A 32 -13.67 -9.80 5.88
C GLU A 32 -14.78 -9.84 6.93
N SER A 33 -15.72 -10.80 6.83
CA SER A 33 -16.76 -10.98 7.85
C SER A 33 -16.21 -11.50 9.18
N VAL A 34 -15.17 -12.33 9.17
CA VAL A 34 -14.51 -12.82 10.40
C VAL A 34 -13.63 -11.72 11.01
N ALA A 35 -12.96 -10.90 10.20
CA ALA A 35 -12.17 -9.75 10.64
C ALA A 35 -13.04 -8.63 11.26
N GLN A 36 -14.32 -8.50 10.86
CA GLN A 36 -15.27 -7.56 11.45
C GLN A 36 -15.89 -8.04 12.78
N GLU A 37 -15.90 -9.35 13.08
CA GLU A 37 -16.42 -9.89 14.35
C GLU A 37 -15.37 -9.97 15.48
N THR A 38 -14.08 -9.99 15.15
CA THR A 38 -12.99 -9.98 16.13
C THR A 38 -12.16 -8.71 15.98
N GLY A 39 -12.53 -7.64 16.67
CA GLY A 39 -11.82 -6.35 16.67
C GLY A 39 -10.40 -6.42 17.23
N GLY A 40 -9.46 -6.96 16.46
CA GLY A 40 -8.03 -7.02 16.73
C GLY A 40 -7.29 -7.38 15.44
N VAL A 41 -6.33 -6.54 15.05
CA VAL A 41 -5.55 -6.67 13.82
C VAL A 41 -4.85 -8.04 13.77
N PRO A 42 -5.19 -8.96 12.84
CA PRO A 42 -4.41 -10.17 12.64
C PRO A 42 -3.25 -9.86 11.69
N ALA A 43 -2.03 -10.16 12.13
CA ALA A 43 -0.85 -10.14 11.26
C ALA A 43 -1.06 -11.08 10.06
N PRO A 44 -0.54 -10.75 8.86
CA PRO A 44 -0.83 -11.51 7.65
C PRO A 44 0.01 -12.80 7.60
N VAL A 45 -0.45 -13.84 8.30
CA VAL A 45 0.00 -15.22 8.10
C VAL A 45 -0.68 -15.75 6.83
N ILE A 46 0.12 -16.17 5.85
CA ILE A 46 -0.38 -16.68 4.57
C ILE A 46 -0.18 -18.19 4.51
N ASP A 47 -1.27 -18.94 4.38
CA ASP A 47 -1.18 -20.37 4.07
C ASP A 47 -0.88 -20.56 2.58
N VAL A 48 0.19 -21.29 2.30
CA VAL A 48 0.75 -21.50 0.97
C VAL A 48 0.64 -22.97 0.57
N ASP A 49 0.27 -23.19 -0.68
CA ASP A 49 0.15 -24.49 -1.33
C ASP A 49 0.90 -24.53 -2.67
N ASP A 50 0.98 -25.71 -3.29
CA ASP A 50 1.66 -25.88 -4.59
C ASP A 50 1.08 -24.95 -5.69
N ALA A 51 -0.18 -24.52 -5.59
CA ALA A 51 -0.83 -23.68 -6.61
C ALA A 51 -0.52 -22.19 -6.45
N ASN A 52 -0.40 -21.70 -5.22
CA ASN A 52 -0.20 -20.27 -4.93
C ASN A 52 1.26 -19.89 -4.60
N PHE A 53 2.17 -20.86 -4.43
CA PHE A 53 3.57 -20.64 -4.06
C PHE A 53 4.30 -19.61 -4.91
N ALA A 54 4.11 -19.64 -6.24
CA ALA A 54 4.77 -18.70 -7.14
C ALA A 54 4.37 -17.24 -6.83
N ALA A 55 3.08 -16.99 -6.61
CA ALA A 55 2.58 -15.64 -6.34
C ALA A 55 2.90 -15.19 -4.90
N GLU A 56 2.58 -16.02 -3.91
CA GLU A 56 2.63 -15.61 -2.50
C GLU A 56 4.03 -15.71 -1.88
N VAL A 57 4.94 -16.46 -2.49
CA VAL A 57 6.33 -16.57 -1.98
C VAL A 57 7.30 -15.94 -2.96
N VAL A 58 7.32 -16.38 -4.23
CA VAL A 58 8.37 -15.95 -5.17
C VAL A 58 8.17 -14.50 -5.61
N GLU A 59 7.01 -14.16 -6.18
CA GLU A 59 6.73 -12.80 -6.65
C GLU A 59 6.69 -11.80 -5.49
N ARG A 60 6.04 -12.16 -4.38
CA ARG A 60 6.00 -11.32 -3.17
C ARG A 60 7.39 -11.04 -2.59
N SER A 61 8.30 -12.02 -2.64
CA SER A 61 9.68 -11.84 -2.17
C SER A 61 10.53 -10.84 -2.96
N MET A 62 10.04 -10.39 -4.13
CA MET A 62 10.71 -9.34 -4.92
C MET A 62 10.57 -7.97 -4.27
N ASN A 63 9.50 -7.76 -3.50
CA ASN A 63 9.16 -6.46 -2.90
C ASN A 63 9.34 -6.46 -1.37
N SER A 64 9.27 -7.62 -0.71
CA SER A 64 9.33 -7.74 0.75
C SER A 64 10.04 -9.02 1.18
N LEU A 65 10.56 -9.07 2.41
CA LEU A 65 11.11 -10.32 2.95
C LEU A 65 9.97 -11.30 3.27
N VAL A 66 10.05 -12.52 2.75
CA VAL A 66 9.10 -13.60 3.05
C VAL A 66 9.79 -14.66 3.90
N LEU A 67 9.27 -14.90 5.09
CA LEU A 67 9.67 -16.02 5.94
C LEU A 67 8.75 -17.20 5.68
N LEU A 68 9.30 -18.25 5.08
CA LEU A 68 8.61 -19.46 4.70
C LEU A 68 8.81 -20.55 5.77
N GLU A 69 7.78 -20.80 6.56
CA GLU A 69 7.68 -21.92 7.50
C GLU A 69 7.26 -23.19 6.76
N LEU A 70 8.10 -24.23 6.86
CA LEU A 70 7.80 -25.58 6.39
C LEU A 70 7.45 -26.44 7.60
N THR A 71 6.19 -26.87 7.67
CA THR A 71 5.61 -27.56 8.83
C THR A 71 4.87 -28.83 8.44
N VAL A 72 4.41 -29.58 9.45
CA VAL A 72 3.53 -30.75 9.29
C VAL A 72 2.45 -30.75 10.38
N THR A 73 1.19 -30.88 9.97
CA THR A 73 0.03 -30.69 10.88
C THR A 73 -0.01 -31.69 12.05
N ARG A 74 0.62 -32.85 11.94
CA ARG A 74 0.54 -33.94 12.94
C ARG A 74 1.54 -33.82 14.10
N ALA A 75 2.49 -32.90 14.05
CA ALA A 75 3.55 -32.79 15.05
C ALA A 75 3.27 -31.66 16.06
N GLU A 76 3.05 -32.00 17.34
CA GLU A 76 2.75 -31.01 18.39
C GLU A 76 3.84 -29.94 18.52
N GLN A 77 5.10 -30.34 18.41
CA GLN A 77 6.26 -29.44 18.45
C GLN A 77 6.30 -28.45 17.28
N ALA A 78 5.77 -28.85 16.11
CA ALA A 78 5.68 -27.96 14.97
C ALA A 78 4.58 -26.92 15.18
N LYS A 79 3.48 -27.29 15.84
CA LYS A 79 2.38 -26.38 16.19
C LYS A 79 2.80 -25.30 17.19
N GLU A 80 3.55 -25.66 18.23
CA GLU A 80 4.11 -24.69 19.19
C GLU A 80 5.05 -23.70 18.48
N TYR A 81 5.85 -24.21 17.53
CA TYR A 81 6.75 -23.38 16.74
C TYR A 81 6.01 -22.45 15.78
N SER A 82 4.95 -22.92 15.10
CA SER A 82 4.09 -22.07 14.28
C SER A 82 3.50 -20.93 15.10
N LEU A 83 2.95 -21.20 16.29
CA LEU A 83 2.38 -20.16 17.16
C LEU A 83 3.41 -19.11 17.59
N LEU A 84 4.65 -19.53 17.83
CA LEU A 84 5.76 -18.62 18.12
C LEU A 84 6.06 -17.72 16.92
N LEU A 85 6.08 -18.27 15.70
CA LEU A 85 6.30 -17.48 14.48
C LEU A 85 5.16 -16.50 14.21
N GLU A 86 3.91 -16.91 14.44
CA GLU A 86 2.73 -16.04 14.33
C GLU A 86 2.82 -14.87 15.32
N LYS A 87 3.22 -15.14 16.58
CA LYS A 87 3.47 -14.10 17.58
C LYS A 87 4.52 -13.10 17.08
N LEU A 88 5.66 -13.58 16.59
CA LEU A 88 6.73 -12.71 16.09
C LEU A 88 6.32 -11.90 14.85
N ALA A 89 5.47 -12.48 13.98
CA ALA A 89 4.92 -11.80 12.81
C ALA A 89 3.97 -10.67 13.21
N ALA A 90 3.18 -10.88 14.27
CA ALA A 90 2.30 -9.85 14.81
C ALA A 90 3.05 -8.69 15.47
N GLU A 91 4.19 -8.95 16.09
CA GLU A 91 5.04 -7.91 16.68
C GLU A 91 5.79 -7.07 15.61
N ASN A 92 5.93 -7.58 14.38
CA ASN A 92 6.71 -6.95 13.31
C ASN A 92 5.84 -6.57 12.11
N VAL A 93 4.67 -5.96 12.38
CA VAL A 93 3.69 -5.54 11.38
C VAL A 93 4.38 -4.84 10.19
N GLY A 94 4.26 -5.44 9.00
CA GLY A 94 4.74 -4.87 7.73
C GLY A 94 6.22 -5.08 7.41
N ARG A 95 7.06 -5.52 8.37
CA ARG A 95 8.51 -5.65 8.15
C ARG A 95 8.90 -6.91 7.36
N TRP A 96 8.12 -7.97 7.50
CA TRP A 96 8.27 -9.22 6.78
C TRP A 96 6.96 -10.00 6.83
N ILE A 97 6.81 -10.97 5.94
CA ILE A 97 5.57 -11.72 5.75
C ILE A 97 5.81 -13.18 6.13
N LEU A 98 4.94 -13.75 6.96
CA LEU A 98 4.99 -15.16 7.32
C LEU A 98 4.15 -15.98 6.32
N ALA A 99 4.80 -16.89 5.61
CA ALA A 99 4.18 -17.86 4.73
C ALA A 99 4.33 -19.26 5.33
N ARG A 100 3.25 -20.03 5.42
CA ARG A 100 3.25 -21.37 6.01
C ARG A 100 2.88 -22.43 4.98
N VAL A 101 3.65 -23.51 4.91
CA VAL A 101 3.40 -24.64 4.02
C VAL A 101 3.42 -25.95 4.80
N ASP A 102 2.35 -26.73 4.69
CA ASP A 102 2.37 -28.14 5.07
C ASP A 102 3.03 -28.97 3.95
N VAL A 103 4.21 -29.51 4.23
CA VAL A 103 5.00 -30.23 3.21
C VAL A 103 4.59 -31.70 3.02
N GLU A 104 3.75 -32.27 3.91
CA GLU A 104 3.14 -33.59 3.65
C GLU A 104 2.10 -33.50 2.54
N ILE A 105 1.37 -32.39 2.51
CA ILE A 105 0.35 -32.08 1.50
C ILE A 105 1.00 -31.55 0.21
N ASN A 106 1.97 -30.65 0.34
CA ASN A 106 2.58 -29.92 -0.77
C ASN A 106 3.98 -30.46 -1.12
N GLN A 107 4.02 -31.65 -1.70
CA GLN A 107 5.27 -32.38 -1.94
C GLN A 107 6.15 -31.74 -3.03
N GLN A 108 5.58 -30.95 -3.95
CA GLN A 108 6.37 -30.31 -5.00
C GLN A 108 7.26 -29.22 -4.42
N ILE A 109 6.72 -28.40 -3.51
CA ILE A 109 7.49 -27.41 -2.75
C ILE A 109 8.61 -28.09 -1.95
N ALA A 110 8.30 -29.20 -1.26
CA ALA A 110 9.27 -29.95 -0.47
C ALA A 110 10.47 -30.44 -1.31
N GLN A 111 10.19 -30.94 -2.53
CA GLN A 111 11.22 -31.39 -3.47
C GLN A 111 12.04 -30.23 -4.03
N ALA A 112 11.38 -29.13 -4.41
CA ALA A 112 12.03 -27.95 -4.98
C ALA A 112 13.03 -27.32 -3.99
N LEU A 113 12.63 -27.20 -2.72
CA LEU A 113 13.46 -26.65 -1.63
C LEU A 113 14.42 -27.68 -1.01
N ARG A 114 14.38 -28.94 -1.47
CA ARG A 114 15.18 -30.07 -0.97
C ARG A 114 15.09 -30.20 0.55
N VAL A 115 13.87 -30.17 1.07
CA VAL A 115 13.58 -30.22 2.51
C VAL A 115 14.07 -31.54 3.09
N GLN A 116 14.93 -31.47 4.10
CA GLN A 116 15.46 -32.66 4.78
C GLN A 116 14.86 -32.88 6.16
N ASN A 117 14.49 -31.80 6.86
CA ASN A 117 13.91 -31.85 8.20
C ASN A 117 12.79 -30.82 8.30
N VAL A 118 11.79 -31.14 9.11
CA VAL A 118 10.69 -30.25 9.50
C VAL A 118 10.53 -30.25 11.03
N PRO A 119 10.16 -29.11 11.66
CA PRO A 119 9.93 -27.82 11.03
C PRO A 119 11.23 -27.14 10.55
N ALA A 120 11.13 -26.28 9.56
CA ALA A 120 12.24 -25.46 9.06
C ALA A 120 11.74 -24.09 8.61
N LEU A 121 12.56 -23.06 8.82
CA LEU A 121 12.25 -21.69 8.43
C LEU A 121 13.24 -21.20 7.37
N TYR A 122 12.71 -20.72 6.25
CA TYR A 122 13.49 -20.17 5.15
C TYR A 122 13.21 -18.69 5.00
N ALA A 123 14.26 -17.87 4.90
CA ALA A 123 14.13 -16.49 4.48
C ALA A 123 14.24 -16.43 2.95
N ILE A 124 13.18 -15.99 2.27
CA ILE A 124 13.13 -15.81 0.83
C ILE A 124 13.13 -14.31 0.51
N PHE A 125 14.08 -13.89 -0.31
CA PHE A 125 14.21 -12.52 -0.78
C PHE A 125 14.72 -12.52 -2.22
N GLN A 126 14.18 -11.64 -3.07
CA GLN A 126 14.50 -11.59 -4.50
C GLN A 126 14.31 -12.95 -5.22
N GLY A 127 13.25 -13.67 -4.83
CA GLY A 127 12.89 -14.97 -5.40
C GLY A 127 13.78 -16.15 -4.98
N GLN A 128 14.73 -15.96 -4.05
CA GLN A 128 15.68 -17.00 -3.65
C GLN A 128 15.80 -17.14 -2.12
N PRO A 129 16.12 -18.34 -1.62
CA PRO A 129 16.41 -18.54 -0.20
C PRO A 129 17.75 -17.91 0.17
N VAL A 130 17.72 -16.89 1.04
CA VAL A 130 18.91 -16.14 1.48
C VAL A 130 19.45 -16.63 2.83
N ALA A 131 18.61 -17.23 3.66
CA ALA A 131 19.00 -17.84 4.94
C ALA A 131 18.04 -18.98 5.32
N VAL A 132 18.52 -19.91 6.14
CA VAL A 132 17.75 -21.06 6.62
C VAL A 132 18.04 -21.28 8.10
N VAL A 133 16.98 -21.44 8.90
CA VAL A 133 17.06 -21.93 10.28
C VAL A 133 16.62 -23.38 10.28
N PRO A 134 17.55 -24.34 10.41
CA PRO A 134 17.19 -25.74 10.46
C PRO A 134 16.63 -26.10 11.84
N GLY A 135 15.44 -26.70 11.89
CA GLY A 135 14.84 -27.19 13.13
C GLY A 135 14.19 -26.11 13.99
N ILE A 136 13.89 -26.47 15.23
CA ILE A 136 13.21 -25.61 16.20
C ILE A 136 14.23 -24.71 16.89
N ALA A 137 14.10 -23.41 16.70
CA ALA A 137 14.84 -22.38 17.42
C ALA A 137 14.02 -21.81 18.59
N THR A 138 14.68 -21.33 19.64
CA THR A 138 13.99 -20.61 20.72
C THR A 138 13.56 -19.21 20.27
N GLU A 139 12.62 -18.59 20.98
CA GLU A 139 12.18 -17.22 20.70
C GLU A 139 13.37 -16.24 20.66
N GLN A 140 14.29 -16.35 21.62
CA GLN A 140 15.49 -15.50 21.67
C GLN A 140 16.39 -15.71 20.44
N GLN A 141 16.64 -16.97 20.06
CA GLN A 141 17.46 -17.28 18.89
C GLN A 141 16.83 -16.77 17.59
N LEU A 142 15.50 -16.86 17.47
CA LEU A 142 14.76 -16.32 16.33
C LEU A 142 14.86 -14.81 16.27
N ARG A 143 14.66 -14.10 17.39
CA ARG A 143 14.79 -12.64 17.45
C ARG A 143 16.20 -12.20 17.05
N GLU A 144 17.24 -12.80 17.63
CA GLU A 144 18.63 -12.49 17.31
C GLU A 144 18.94 -12.75 15.82
N TRP A 145 18.47 -13.87 15.27
CA TRP A 145 18.63 -14.21 13.87
C TRP A 145 17.88 -13.23 12.94
N LEU A 146 16.65 -12.84 13.29
CA LEU A 146 15.85 -11.87 12.55
C LEU A 146 16.53 -10.51 12.50
N VAL A 147 17.05 -10.03 13.64
CA VAL A 147 17.82 -8.77 13.70
C VAL A 147 19.01 -8.81 12.76
N GLN A 148 19.84 -9.87 12.83
CA GLN A 148 21.00 -10.01 11.95
C GLN A 148 20.62 -10.11 10.47
N LEU A 149 19.53 -10.83 10.16
CA LEU A 149 19.02 -10.95 8.80
C LEU A 149 18.52 -9.59 8.28
N MET A 150 17.77 -8.84 9.09
CA MET A 150 17.28 -7.51 8.73
C MET A 150 18.42 -6.53 8.55
N GLU A 151 19.43 -6.53 9.41
CA GLU A 151 20.64 -5.70 9.25
C GLU A 151 21.39 -6.02 7.95
N ALA A 152 21.56 -7.31 7.64
CA ALA A 152 22.24 -7.74 6.42
C ALA A 152 21.48 -7.32 5.14
N LEU A 153 20.15 -7.30 5.22
CA LEU A 153 19.27 -6.93 4.11
C LEU A 153 18.82 -5.46 4.13
N ALA A 154 19.20 -4.67 5.14
CA ALA A 154 18.77 -3.28 5.33
C ALA A 154 19.12 -2.37 4.13
N GLN A 155 20.20 -2.68 3.43
CA GLN A 155 20.62 -1.97 2.22
C GLN A 155 19.76 -2.29 0.98
N TYR A 156 18.96 -3.36 1.03
CA TYR A 156 18.17 -3.89 -0.08
C TYR A 156 16.65 -3.87 0.17
N LEU A 157 16.21 -3.76 1.44
CA LEU A 157 14.80 -3.57 1.77
C LEU A 157 14.44 -2.09 1.69
N PRO A 158 13.23 -1.74 1.20
CA PRO A 158 12.69 -0.41 1.45
C PRO A 158 12.59 -0.18 2.98
N PRO A 159 12.76 1.07 3.46
CA PRO A 159 12.55 1.38 4.88
C PRO A 159 11.13 0.93 5.25
N GLY A 160 11.05 -0.08 6.11
CA GLY A 160 9.76 -0.65 6.50
C GLY A 160 9.00 0.31 7.41
N GLU A 161 7.69 0.44 7.20
CA GLU A 161 6.79 1.07 8.16
C GLU A 161 7.00 0.43 9.54
N GLU A 162 7.29 1.25 10.53
CA GLU A 162 7.61 0.81 11.88
C GLU A 162 6.36 0.22 12.53
N ALA A 163 6.43 -1.06 12.90
CA ALA A 163 5.44 -1.68 13.76
C ALA A 163 5.50 -1.02 15.16
N PRO A 164 4.35 -0.79 15.82
CA PRO A 164 4.30 -0.19 17.14
C PRO A 164 4.96 -1.12 18.16
N GLU A 165 6.05 -0.66 18.78
CA GLU A 165 6.82 -1.43 19.76
C GLU A 165 5.97 -1.80 21.01
N SER A 166 6.11 -3.05 21.45
CA SER A 166 5.74 -3.48 22.79
C SER A 166 6.74 -2.90 23.80
N PRO A 167 6.30 -2.29 24.91
CA PRO A 167 7.21 -1.72 25.89
C PRO A 167 7.76 -2.87 26.74
N ASP A 168 9.06 -3.15 26.63
CA ASP A 168 9.95 -3.59 27.72
C ASP A 168 11.27 -4.14 27.15
N ALA A 169 12.19 -3.25 26.77
CA ALA A 169 13.63 -3.55 26.75
C ALA A 169 14.43 -2.26 26.88
N GLU A 170 15.00 -2.05 28.07
CA GLU A 170 15.78 -0.87 28.43
C GLU A 170 17.00 -0.69 27.51
N GLY A 171 17.12 0.51 26.92
CA GLY A 171 18.41 1.10 26.55
C GLY A 171 18.77 1.14 25.08
N GLN A 172 17.98 1.81 24.23
CA GLN A 172 18.43 2.39 22.96
C GLN A 172 17.85 3.82 22.80
N PRO A 173 18.48 4.70 21.99
CA PRO A 173 18.26 6.14 22.03
C PRO A 173 16.78 6.47 21.84
N GLN A 174 16.21 7.26 22.75
CA GLN A 174 14.81 7.67 22.67
C GLN A 174 14.52 8.26 21.29
N GLU A 175 13.66 7.59 20.52
CA GLU A 175 12.96 8.23 19.41
C GLU A 175 12.34 9.52 19.95
N PRO A 176 12.45 10.63 19.20
CA PRO A 176 11.83 11.87 19.63
C PRO A 176 10.34 11.58 19.85
N PRO A 177 9.75 12.03 20.97
CA PRO A 177 8.35 11.79 21.26
C PRO A 177 7.51 12.22 20.06
N VAL A 178 6.59 11.35 19.61
CA VAL A 178 5.61 11.66 18.56
C VAL A 178 5.00 13.01 18.89
N ASP A 179 5.11 13.94 17.94
CA ASP A 179 4.67 15.30 18.16
C ASP A 179 3.17 15.28 18.50
N PRO A 180 2.74 15.90 19.61
CA PRO A 180 1.34 15.84 20.05
C PRO A 180 0.36 16.39 19.02
N ASP A 181 0.80 17.26 18.10
CA ASP A 181 -0.03 17.77 17.01
C ASP A 181 -0.13 16.77 15.85
N VAL A 182 0.87 15.89 15.62
CA VAL A 182 0.73 14.77 14.67
C VAL A 182 -0.33 13.79 15.17
N LEU A 183 -0.20 13.37 16.43
CA LEU A 183 -1.17 12.46 17.06
C LEU A 183 -2.59 13.05 17.07
N ALA A 184 -2.72 14.35 17.37
CA ALA A 184 -4.02 15.03 17.34
C ALA A 184 -4.60 15.11 15.91
N ALA A 185 -3.76 15.25 14.88
CA ALA A 185 -4.20 15.25 13.50
C ALA A 185 -4.74 13.88 13.08
N GLU A 186 -4.00 12.80 13.39
CA GLU A 186 -4.40 11.43 13.10
C GLU A 186 -5.73 11.06 13.77
N GLN A 187 -5.86 11.33 15.08
CA GLN A 187 -7.10 11.07 15.82
C GLN A 187 -8.30 11.84 15.25
N ALA A 188 -8.08 13.08 14.79
CA ALA A 188 -9.12 13.88 14.18
C ALA A 188 -9.53 13.31 12.80
N ILE A 189 -8.58 12.83 12.00
CA ILE A 189 -8.86 12.14 10.73
C ILE A 189 -9.69 10.87 10.96
N ASP A 190 -9.29 10.04 11.92
CA ASP A 190 -9.99 8.80 12.27
C ASP A 190 -11.42 9.05 12.77
N ALA A 191 -11.62 10.16 13.48
CA ALA A 191 -12.93 10.60 13.93
C ALA A 191 -13.77 11.28 12.82
N GLY A 192 -13.21 11.50 11.62
CA GLY A 192 -13.83 12.27 10.54
C GLY A 192 -13.91 13.78 10.82
N ASP A 193 -13.20 14.28 11.84
CA ASP A 193 -13.08 15.70 12.18
C ASP A 193 -11.97 16.37 11.34
N LEU A 194 -12.29 16.68 10.09
CA LEU A 194 -11.34 17.34 9.19
C LEU A 194 -10.90 18.72 9.69
N GLU A 195 -11.78 19.46 10.38
CA GLU A 195 -11.46 20.78 10.95
C GLU A 195 -10.44 20.63 12.09
N GLY A 196 -10.65 19.64 12.97
CA GLY A 196 -9.69 19.28 14.01
C GLY A 196 -8.33 18.88 13.46
N ALA A 197 -8.31 18.10 12.38
CA ALA A 197 -7.07 17.65 11.73
C ALA A 197 -6.29 18.82 11.09
N VAL A 198 -7.00 19.71 10.39
CA VAL A 198 -6.42 20.95 9.83
C VAL A 198 -5.80 21.80 10.93
N ALA A 199 -6.54 22.05 12.02
CA ALA A 199 -6.05 22.86 13.13
C ALA A 199 -4.81 22.25 13.80
N ALA A 200 -4.69 20.92 13.82
CA ALA A 200 -3.53 20.23 14.36
C ALA A 200 -2.29 20.40 13.46
N TYR A 201 -2.42 20.16 12.15
CA TYR A 201 -1.32 20.39 11.21
C TYR A 201 -0.88 21.86 11.15
N GLU A 202 -1.81 22.82 11.26
CA GLU A 202 -1.46 24.25 11.32
C GLU A 202 -0.64 24.59 12.56
N ARG A 203 -0.97 24.03 13.73
CA ARG A 203 -0.16 24.21 14.96
C ARG A 203 1.23 23.60 14.81
N LEU A 204 1.32 22.42 14.19
CA LEU A 204 2.60 21.78 13.89
C LEU A 204 3.46 22.65 12.96
N LEU A 205 2.89 23.16 11.87
CA LEU A 205 3.59 24.03 10.92
C LEU A 205 3.97 25.39 11.51
N ALA A 206 3.20 25.91 12.47
CA ALA A 206 3.58 27.13 13.18
C ALA A 206 4.88 26.96 13.99
N ARG A 207 5.16 25.76 14.50
CA ARG A 207 6.39 25.43 15.23
C ARG A 207 7.50 24.92 14.30
N SER A 208 7.12 24.17 13.28
CA SER A 208 8.01 23.51 12.32
C SER A 208 7.58 23.82 10.87
N PRO A 209 7.86 25.04 10.36
CA PRO A 209 7.37 25.47 9.03
C PRO A 209 7.90 24.66 7.84
N ASN A 210 8.97 23.89 8.04
CA ASN A 210 9.59 23.04 7.03
C ASN A 210 9.22 21.55 7.19
N ASN A 211 8.21 21.23 7.99
CA ASN A 211 7.72 19.86 8.10
C ASN A 211 6.93 19.54 6.82
N GLU A 212 7.52 18.73 5.94
CA GLU A 212 6.94 18.39 4.63
C GLU A 212 5.71 17.49 4.76
N ASP A 213 5.71 16.54 5.71
CA ASP A 213 4.57 15.65 5.96
C ASP A 213 3.33 16.44 6.43
N ALA A 214 3.53 17.43 7.30
CA ALA A 214 2.47 18.30 7.76
C ALA A 214 1.91 19.20 6.64
N LYS A 215 2.77 19.66 5.72
CA LYS A 215 2.32 20.40 4.52
C LYS A 215 1.48 19.51 3.61
N LEU A 216 1.97 18.29 3.35
CA LEU A 216 1.30 17.29 2.52
C LEU A 216 -0.07 16.91 3.10
N GLY A 217 -0.11 16.62 4.40
CA GLY A 217 -1.34 16.30 5.14
C GLY A 217 -2.36 17.44 5.08
N LEU A 218 -1.92 18.67 5.32
CA LEU A 218 -2.79 19.85 5.23
C LEU A 218 -3.34 20.07 3.81
N ALA A 219 -2.51 19.88 2.79
CA ALA A 219 -2.93 19.98 1.40
C ALA A 219 -3.95 18.89 1.02
N GLY A 220 -3.72 17.64 1.47
CA GLY A 220 -4.63 16.52 1.30
C GLY A 220 -5.99 16.72 1.99
N LEU A 221 -6.01 17.21 3.22
CA LEU A 221 -7.25 17.59 3.91
C LEU A 221 -8.01 18.69 3.17
N GLY A 222 -7.29 19.65 2.62
CA GLY A 222 -7.86 20.70 1.77
C GLY A 222 -8.58 20.14 0.54
N LEU A 223 -8.06 19.06 -0.04
CA LEU A 223 -8.64 18.36 -1.20
C LEU A 223 -9.94 17.64 -0.83
N ILE A 224 -9.92 16.89 0.28
CA ILE A 224 -11.10 16.18 0.81
C ILE A 224 -12.20 17.19 1.14
N ARG A 225 -11.88 18.29 1.84
CA ARG A 225 -12.87 19.31 2.21
C ARG A 225 -13.56 19.95 1.01
N ARG A 226 -12.84 20.17 -0.11
CA ARG A 226 -13.43 20.76 -1.33
C ARG A 226 -14.39 19.81 -2.06
N THR A 227 -14.26 18.50 -1.85
CA THR A 227 -14.98 17.47 -2.61
C THR A 227 -16.07 16.78 -1.81
N GLN A 228 -16.00 16.79 -0.47
CA GLN A 228 -16.90 16.04 0.42
C GLN A 228 -18.40 16.36 0.21
N ASP A 229 -18.73 17.61 -0.10
CA ASP A 229 -20.11 18.11 -0.22
C ASP A 229 -20.57 18.26 -1.68
N VAL A 230 -19.78 17.75 -2.64
CA VAL A 230 -20.07 17.89 -4.07
C VAL A 230 -20.94 16.73 -4.55
N ASP A 231 -22.08 17.05 -5.19
CA ASP A 231 -22.90 16.06 -5.90
C ASP A 231 -22.22 15.67 -7.23
N PRO A 232 -21.82 14.39 -7.42
CA PRO A 232 -21.17 13.95 -8.65
C PRO A 232 -22.03 14.15 -9.90
N ALA A 233 -23.35 13.97 -9.80
CA ALA A 233 -24.24 14.13 -10.96
C ALA A 233 -24.42 15.60 -11.35
N ASP A 234 -24.34 16.52 -10.38
CA ASP A 234 -24.29 17.95 -10.66
C ASP A 234 -22.97 18.34 -11.34
N LEU A 235 -21.86 17.86 -10.80
CA LEU A 235 -20.54 18.12 -11.35
C LEU A 235 -20.42 17.62 -12.80
N GLU A 236 -20.83 16.39 -13.09
CA GLU A 236 -20.83 15.84 -14.47
C GLU A 236 -21.65 16.69 -15.44
N ARG A 237 -22.79 17.21 -15.00
CA ARG A 237 -23.62 18.08 -15.83
C ARG A 237 -22.92 19.40 -16.12
N ARG A 238 -22.32 20.02 -15.12
CA ARG A 238 -21.59 21.29 -15.22
C ARG A 238 -20.34 21.17 -16.08
N LEU A 239 -19.66 20.01 -16.05
CA LEU A 239 -18.51 19.71 -16.92
C LEU A 239 -18.83 19.69 -18.42
N ASN A 240 -20.11 19.69 -18.82
CA ASN A 240 -20.49 19.88 -20.23
C ASN A 240 -20.31 21.33 -20.70
N ASP A 241 -20.13 22.29 -19.80
CA ASP A 241 -19.75 23.66 -20.12
C ASP A 241 -18.24 23.86 -19.92
N PRO A 242 -17.45 23.96 -21.01
CA PRO A 242 -16.01 24.20 -20.90
C PRO A 242 -15.64 25.53 -20.23
N ALA A 243 -16.59 26.47 -20.13
CA ALA A 243 -16.40 27.76 -19.46
C ALA A 243 -16.64 27.70 -17.94
N ASP A 244 -17.23 26.62 -17.40
CA ASP A 244 -17.41 26.45 -15.95
C ASP A 244 -16.09 26.06 -15.29
N VAL A 245 -15.24 27.06 -15.06
CA VAL A 245 -13.90 26.91 -14.47
C VAL A 245 -13.98 26.13 -13.16
N GLU A 246 -14.95 26.45 -12.31
CA GLU A 246 -15.18 25.82 -11.00
C GLU A 246 -15.39 24.31 -11.12
N ALA A 247 -16.25 23.88 -12.04
CA ALA A 247 -16.49 22.47 -12.29
C ALA A 247 -15.20 21.76 -12.72
N HIS A 248 -14.37 22.41 -13.55
CA HIS A 248 -13.08 21.84 -13.93
C HIS A 248 -12.05 21.81 -12.79
N LEU A 249 -12.08 22.77 -11.84
CA LEU A 249 -11.23 22.72 -10.64
C LEU A 249 -11.65 21.56 -9.74
N LEU A 250 -12.95 21.43 -9.45
CA LEU A 250 -13.48 20.33 -8.64
C LEU A 250 -13.26 18.97 -9.29
N ALA A 251 -13.39 18.87 -10.61
CA ALA A 251 -13.09 17.62 -11.31
C ALA A 251 -11.62 17.24 -11.22
N ALA A 252 -10.70 18.21 -11.29
CA ALA A 252 -9.28 17.96 -11.03
C ALA A 252 -9.06 17.46 -9.59
N ASP A 253 -9.81 18.01 -8.62
CA ASP A 253 -9.72 17.56 -7.23
C ASP A 253 -10.16 16.08 -7.07
N PHE A 254 -11.27 15.68 -7.70
CA PHE A 254 -11.71 14.27 -7.73
C PHE A 254 -10.73 13.35 -8.46
N GLU A 255 -10.13 13.83 -9.54
CA GLU A 255 -9.09 13.10 -10.28
C GLU A 255 -7.86 12.85 -9.40
N MET A 256 -7.43 13.84 -8.61
CA MET A 256 -6.35 13.68 -7.63
C MET A 256 -6.69 12.64 -6.55
N LEU A 257 -7.89 12.69 -5.98
CA LEU A 257 -8.34 11.70 -4.98
C LEU A 257 -8.44 10.28 -5.55
N SER A 258 -8.67 10.16 -6.85
CA SER A 258 -8.74 8.87 -7.55
C SER A 258 -7.37 8.37 -8.03
N GLY A 259 -6.28 9.11 -7.78
CA GLY A 259 -4.93 8.80 -8.26
C GLY A 259 -4.66 9.14 -9.73
N GLU A 260 -5.61 9.79 -10.41
CA GLU A 260 -5.50 10.20 -11.82
C GLU A 260 -4.75 11.55 -11.94
N VAL A 261 -3.54 11.62 -11.37
CA VAL A 261 -2.74 12.85 -11.19
C VAL A 261 -2.45 13.56 -12.52
N ASP A 262 -1.94 12.83 -13.51
CA ASP A 262 -1.62 13.38 -14.84
C ASP A 262 -2.85 14.03 -15.48
N ARG A 263 -4.02 13.38 -15.35
CA ARG A 263 -5.28 13.86 -15.89
C ARG A 263 -5.77 15.14 -15.18
N ALA A 264 -5.64 15.20 -13.85
CA ALA A 264 -5.96 16.38 -13.07
C ALA A 264 -5.11 17.59 -13.50
N PHE A 265 -3.80 17.38 -13.66
CA PHE A 265 -2.88 18.44 -14.07
C PHE A 265 -3.14 18.92 -15.50
N ASP A 266 -3.31 17.99 -16.45
CA ASP A 266 -3.61 18.35 -17.83
C ASP A 266 -4.94 19.12 -17.94
N ARG A 267 -5.97 18.72 -17.18
CA ARG A 267 -7.24 19.45 -17.10
C ARG A 267 -7.03 20.91 -16.67
N LEU A 268 -6.27 21.15 -15.61
CA LEU A 268 -6.04 22.51 -15.11
C LEU A 268 -5.17 23.33 -16.05
N VAL A 269 -4.17 22.72 -16.68
CA VAL A 269 -3.38 23.39 -17.72
C VAL A 269 -4.28 23.81 -18.90
N ASP A 270 -5.22 22.95 -19.31
CA ASP A 270 -6.17 23.30 -20.38
C ASP A 270 -7.16 24.41 -19.96
N VAL A 271 -7.54 24.47 -18.69
CA VAL A 271 -8.30 25.62 -18.16
C VAL A 271 -7.46 26.90 -18.26
N VAL A 272 -6.18 26.85 -17.86
CA VAL A 272 -5.26 28.01 -17.95
C VAL A 272 -5.10 28.49 -19.40
N ARG A 273 -4.99 27.57 -20.37
CA ARG A 273 -4.86 27.91 -21.80
C ARG A 273 -6.06 28.68 -22.34
N ARG A 274 -7.28 28.25 -22.00
CA ARG A 274 -8.51 28.79 -22.58
C ARG A 274 -9.08 30.01 -21.85
N THR A 275 -8.72 30.20 -20.58
CA THR A 275 -9.19 31.31 -19.75
C THR A 275 -8.21 32.49 -19.78
N SER A 276 -8.62 33.64 -19.23
CA SER A 276 -7.78 34.83 -19.09
C SER A 276 -8.13 35.61 -17.81
N GLY A 277 -7.29 36.58 -17.42
CA GLY A 277 -7.54 37.39 -16.23
C GLY A 277 -7.64 36.56 -14.95
N SER A 278 -8.62 36.89 -14.11
CA SER A 278 -8.82 36.26 -12.80
C SER A 278 -9.10 34.76 -12.88
N GLU A 279 -9.79 34.30 -13.92
CA GLU A 279 -10.09 32.87 -14.09
C GLU A 279 -8.83 32.05 -14.38
N ARG A 280 -7.94 32.59 -15.22
CA ARG A 280 -6.64 31.98 -15.51
C ARG A 280 -5.77 31.93 -14.25
N ASP A 281 -5.73 33.04 -13.51
CA ASP A 281 -4.98 33.10 -12.26
C ASP A 281 -5.49 32.09 -11.23
N ARG A 282 -6.80 31.96 -11.12
CA ARG A 282 -7.42 30.99 -10.23
C ARG A 282 -7.07 29.54 -10.60
N ALA A 283 -7.19 29.15 -11.86
CA ALA A 283 -6.82 27.82 -12.31
C ALA A 283 -5.33 27.52 -12.11
N ARG A 284 -4.48 28.52 -12.37
CA ARG A 284 -3.04 28.42 -12.09
C ARG A 284 -2.76 28.23 -10.61
N MET A 285 -3.38 29.02 -9.73
CA MET A 285 -3.20 28.89 -8.29
C MET A 285 -3.70 27.54 -7.77
N HIS A 286 -4.81 27.05 -8.30
CA HIS A 286 -5.35 25.73 -7.95
C HIS A 286 -4.38 24.61 -8.35
N LEU A 287 -3.83 24.67 -9.57
CA LEU A 287 -2.81 23.70 -10.03
C LEU A 287 -1.57 23.71 -9.13
N LEU A 288 -1.09 24.89 -8.72
CA LEU A 288 0.05 24.98 -7.81
C LEU A 288 -0.28 24.39 -6.44
N ALA A 289 -1.47 24.64 -5.90
CA ALA A 289 -1.91 24.05 -4.64
C ALA A 289 -2.02 22.52 -4.72
N LEU A 290 -2.35 21.95 -5.89
CA LEU A 290 -2.33 20.50 -6.07
C LEU A 290 -0.92 19.91 -6.13
N PHE A 291 0.11 20.68 -6.51
CA PHE A 291 1.49 20.19 -6.39
C PHE A 291 1.89 19.96 -4.93
N ASP A 292 1.35 20.76 -4.01
CA ASP A 292 1.62 20.63 -2.58
C ASP A 292 0.96 19.37 -1.96
N THR A 293 0.11 18.66 -2.72
CA THR A 293 -0.50 17.38 -2.31
C THR A 293 0.35 16.16 -2.71
N LEU A 294 1.52 16.37 -3.31
CA LEU A 294 2.43 15.31 -3.75
C LEU A 294 3.85 15.54 -3.21
N PRO A 295 4.67 14.47 -3.13
CA PRO A 295 6.10 14.62 -2.87
C PRO A 295 6.78 15.53 -3.89
N ALA A 296 7.75 16.33 -3.44
CA ALA A 296 8.39 17.36 -4.26
C ALA A 296 9.14 16.81 -5.49
N ASP A 297 9.53 15.53 -5.48
CA ASP A 297 10.23 14.83 -6.55
C ASP A 297 9.30 14.04 -7.49
N ASP A 298 7.98 14.16 -7.33
CA ASP A 298 7.01 13.49 -8.20
C ASP A 298 7.21 13.92 -9.68
N PRO A 299 7.39 12.95 -10.61
CA PRO A 299 7.69 13.24 -12.01
C PRO A 299 6.56 13.99 -12.74
N SER A 300 5.32 13.87 -12.25
CA SER A 300 4.12 14.51 -12.81
C SER A 300 4.17 16.03 -12.59
N ILE A 301 4.75 16.48 -11.47
CA ILE A 301 4.94 17.92 -11.18
C ILE A 301 5.86 18.57 -12.22
N ALA A 302 7.00 17.94 -12.54
CA ALA A 302 7.95 18.47 -13.50
C ALA A 302 7.33 18.61 -14.91
N ARG A 303 6.51 17.63 -15.31
CA ARG A 303 5.76 17.66 -16.57
C ARG A 303 4.70 18.77 -16.56
N ALA A 304 3.90 18.85 -15.51
CA ALA A 304 2.85 19.85 -15.36
C ALA A 304 3.41 21.28 -15.37
N ARG A 305 4.52 21.55 -14.68
CA ARG A 305 5.21 22.86 -14.70
C ARG A 305 5.64 23.26 -16.11
N ARG A 306 6.16 22.33 -16.90
CA ARG A 306 6.54 22.57 -18.30
C ARG A 306 5.31 22.88 -19.16
N ASN A 307 4.25 22.11 -19.00
CA ASN A 307 2.98 22.29 -19.73
C ASN A 307 2.32 23.63 -19.37
N LEU A 308 2.36 24.02 -18.09
CA LEU A 308 1.87 25.30 -17.60
C LEU A 308 2.67 26.48 -18.17
N ALA A 309 4.01 26.39 -18.20
CA ALA A 309 4.83 27.43 -18.80
C ALA A 309 4.46 27.67 -20.27
N ASN A 310 4.29 26.59 -21.05
CA ASN A 310 3.84 26.66 -22.44
C ASN A 310 2.39 27.15 -22.62
N ALA A 311 1.57 27.09 -21.58
CA ALA A 311 0.20 27.61 -21.61
C ALA A 311 0.13 29.12 -21.32
N LEU A 312 1.15 29.68 -20.67
CA LEU A 312 1.20 31.08 -20.25
C LEU A 312 1.90 32.00 -21.28
N PHE A 313 2.75 31.43 -22.14
CA PHE A 313 3.57 32.14 -23.14
C PHE A 313 3.34 31.59 -24.54
#